data_AF-A0AAI9R7G5-F1
#
_entry.id   AF-A0AAI9R7G5-F1
#
_cell.length_a   1.000
_cell.length_b   1.000
_cell.length_c   1.000
_cell.angle_alpha   90.00
_cell.angle_beta   90.00
_cell.angle_gamma   90.00
#
_symmetry.space_group_name_H-M   'P 1'
#
loop_
_entity.id
_entity.type
_entity.pdbx_description
1 polymer ?
#
loop_
_entity_poly.entity_id
_entity_poly.type
_entity_poly.pdbx_seq_one_letter_code
_entity_poly.pdbx_strand_id
1 'polypeptide(L)'
;MTKRTEILKSDGLYHVYESGAEDGNVVALRGLHVTVYEGEAVAVIGPSGSGKSTLLKCLGGLMKPSAGGVELTGKRMTRLTGTELVDLRQKTVSFIFQDS
;
A
#
# COMPACT_ATOMS: atom_id res chain seq x y z
N MET A 1 -5.28 30.08 4.47
CA MET A 1 -4.76 28.74 4.82
C MET A 1 -4.90 27.85 3.60
N THR A 2 -3.79 27.48 2.96
CA THR A 2 -3.81 26.59 1.79
C THR A 2 -4.12 25.17 2.27
N LYS A 3 -5.21 24.57 1.79
CA LYS A 3 -5.64 23.24 2.20
C LYS A 3 -4.66 22.21 1.63
N ARG A 4 -4.10 21.34 2.48
CA ARG A 4 -3.21 20.26 2.03
C ARG A 4 -4.03 19.22 1.25
N THR A 5 -3.56 18.84 0.07
CA THR A 5 -4.17 17.82 -0.78
C THR A 5 -3.68 16.44 -0.35
N GLU A 6 -4.58 15.54 0.01
CA GLU A 6 -4.25 14.13 0.27
C GLU A 6 -3.99 13.44 -1.07
N ILE A 7 -2.78 12.87 -1.25
CA ILE A 7 -2.43 12.17 -2.49
C ILE A 7 -2.62 10.65 -2.35
N LEU A 8 -2.37 10.10 -1.16
CA LEU A 8 -2.48 8.68 -0.86
C LEU A 8 -3.08 8.50 0.53
N LYS A 9 -4.01 7.55 0.67
CA LYS A 9 -4.59 7.17 1.96
C LYS A 9 -4.84 5.67 2.04
N SER A 10 -4.61 5.09 3.21
CA SER A 10 -5.09 3.75 3.56
C SER A 10 -6.11 3.80 4.70
N ASP A 11 -7.08 2.91 4.64
CA ASP A 11 -8.09 2.72 5.67
C ASP A 11 -8.11 1.26 6.11
N GLY A 12 -7.68 1.02 7.36
CA GLY A 12 -7.68 -0.29 7.99
C GLY A 12 -6.95 -1.35 7.17
N LEU A 13 -5.73 -1.08 6.72
CA LEU A 13 -5.01 -1.94 5.78
C LEU A 13 -4.50 -3.22 6.47
N TYR A 14 -5.04 -4.38 6.06
CA TYR A 14 -4.60 -5.70 6.51
C TYR A 14 -4.03 -6.50 5.35
N HIS A 15 -3.00 -7.29 5.64
CA HIS A 15 -2.52 -8.30 4.70
C HIS A 15 -2.02 -9.52 5.45
N VAL A 16 -2.48 -10.68 4.99
CA VAL A 16 -2.16 -12.00 5.53
C VAL A 16 -1.58 -12.83 4.40
N TYR A 17 -0.39 -13.36 4.59
CA TYR A 17 0.18 -14.38 3.72
C TYR A 17 -0.28 -15.75 4.21
N GLU A 18 -0.87 -16.52 3.30
CA GLU A 18 -1.13 -17.92 3.54
C GLU A 18 0.19 -18.67 3.60
N SER A 19 0.34 -19.53 4.61
CA SER A 19 1.56 -20.28 4.87
C SER A 19 1.19 -21.69 5.31
N GLY A 20 1.93 -22.68 4.80
CA GLY A 20 1.82 -24.08 5.22
C GLY A 20 2.67 -24.43 6.44
N ALA A 21 3.28 -23.44 7.11
CA ALA A 21 4.03 -23.66 8.34
C ALA A 21 3.12 -24.14 9.48
N GLU A 22 3.68 -24.85 10.46
CA GLU A 22 2.93 -25.32 11.65
C GLU A 22 2.23 -24.18 12.39
N ASP A 23 2.87 -23.01 12.47
CA ASP A 23 2.33 -21.81 13.12
C ASP A 23 1.23 -21.11 12.29
N GLY A 24 0.93 -21.60 11.09
CA GLY A 24 -0.12 -21.10 10.21
C GLY A 24 0.23 -19.81 9.46
N ASN A 25 -0.81 -19.03 9.15
CA ASN A 25 -0.74 -17.84 8.31
C ASN A 25 0.05 -16.69 8.96
N VAL A 26 0.77 -15.92 8.14
CA VAL A 26 1.57 -14.77 8.60
C VAL A 26 0.81 -13.47 8.39
N VAL A 27 0.47 -12.79 9.48
CA VAL A 27 -0.17 -11.46 9.42
C VAL A 27 0.90 -10.37 9.26
N ALA A 28 1.07 -9.90 8.03
CA ALA A 28 2.08 -8.91 7.67
C ALA A 28 1.66 -7.46 7.99
N LEU A 29 0.37 -7.11 7.80
CA LEU A 29 -0.18 -5.79 8.14
C LEU A 29 -1.40 -5.94 9.04
N ARG A 30 -1.51 -5.08 10.06
CA ARG A 30 -2.52 -5.17 11.13
C ARG A 30 -3.32 -3.87 11.25
N GLY A 31 -4.16 -3.57 10.26
CA GLY A 31 -5.11 -2.45 10.32
C GLY A 31 -4.45 -1.07 10.24
N LEU A 32 -3.54 -0.88 9.29
CA LEU A 32 -2.77 0.36 9.18
C LEU A 32 -3.58 1.48 8.49
N HIS A 33 -3.54 2.66 9.10
CA HIS A 33 -4.06 3.91 8.54
C HIS A 33 -2.89 4.84 8.24
N VAL A 34 -2.72 5.20 6.96
CA VAL A 34 -1.64 6.07 6.48
C VAL A 34 -2.27 7.14 5.61
N THR A 35 -1.84 8.38 5.76
CA THR A 35 -2.18 9.48 4.85
C THR A 35 -0.88 10.15 4.45
N VAL A 36 -0.71 10.38 3.15
CA VAL A 36 0.41 11.14 2.57
C VAL A 36 -0.18 12.31 1.80
N TYR A 37 0.38 13.50 2.00
CA TYR A 37 -0.03 14.70 1.30
C TYR A 37 0.86 14.97 0.08
N GLU A 38 0.31 15.70 -0.89
CA GLU A 38 1.05 16.12 -2.07
C GLU A 38 2.32 16.90 -1.68
N GLY A 39 3.45 16.52 -2.28
CA GLY A 39 4.77 17.12 -2.00
C GLY A 39 5.48 16.58 -0.76
N GLU A 40 4.89 15.65 0.00
CA GLU A 40 5.57 15.04 1.15
C GLU A 40 6.54 13.94 0.74
N ALA A 41 7.71 13.95 1.37
CA ALA A 41 8.65 12.83 1.36
C ALA A 41 8.50 12.04 2.66
N VAL A 42 8.16 10.75 2.54
CA VAL A 42 7.89 9.87 3.69
C VAL A 42 8.85 8.68 3.66
N ALA A 43 9.43 8.35 4.82
CA ALA A 43 10.26 7.18 5.00
C ALA A 43 9.59 6.16 5.93
N VAL A 44 9.55 4.90 5.51
CA VAL A 44 9.07 3.78 6.34
C VAL A 44 10.29 2.99 6.84
N ILE A 45 10.50 3.00 8.16
CA ILE A 45 11.65 2.36 8.80
C ILE A 45 11.20 1.25 9.75
N GLY A 46 12.07 0.26 9.97
CA GLY A 46 11.80 -0.84 10.88
C GLY A 46 12.60 -2.12 10.57
N PRO A 47 12.66 -3.09 11.50
CA PRO A 47 13.44 -4.33 11.36
C PRO A 47 13.05 -5.16 10.13
N SER A 48 13.93 -6.08 9.71
CA SER A 48 13.57 -7.08 8.69
C SER A 48 12.34 -7.87 9.13
N GLY A 49 11.44 -8.19 8.20
CA GLY A 49 10.19 -8.90 8.49
C GLY A 49 9.04 -8.05 9.05
N SER A 50 9.25 -6.77 9.37
CA SER A 50 8.20 -5.91 9.97
C SER A 50 7.05 -5.49 9.02
N GLY A 51 6.99 -6.04 7.80
CA GLY A 51 5.91 -5.75 6.83
C GLY A 51 6.12 -4.51 5.94
N LYS A 52 7.27 -3.82 6.00
CA LYS A 52 7.53 -2.58 5.21
C LYS A 52 7.31 -2.77 3.71
N SER A 53 7.93 -3.79 3.13
CA SER A 53 7.82 -4.06 1.69
C SER A 53 6.39 -4.44 1.31
N THR A 54 5.67 -5.15 2.18
CA THR A 54 4.24 -5.45 2.01
C THR A 54 3.41 -4.18 2.04
N LEU A 55 3.65 -3.28 3.01
CA LEU A 55 2.99 -1.99 3.10
C LEU A 55 3.17 -1.18 1.81
N LEU A 56 4.42 -0.99 1.35
CA LEU A 56 4.72 -0.22 0.14
C LEU A 56 4.08 -0.84 -1.12
N LYS A 57 4.09 -2.18 -1.24
CA LYS A 57 3.43 -2.87 -2.36
C LYS A 57 1.91 -2.67 -2.34
N CYS A 58 1.27 -2.72 -1.17
CA CYS A 58 -0.15 -2.45 -1.04
C CYS A 58 -0.49 -0.98 -1.34
N LEU A 59 0.27 -0.05 -0.78
CA LEU A 59 0.06 1.39 -0.95
C LEU A 59 0.23 1.84 -2.40
N GLY A 60 1.18 1.28 -3.16
CA GLY A 60 1.34 1.59 -4.58
C GLY A 60 0.58 0.66 -5.53
N GLY A 61 -0.35 -0.16 -5.01
CA GLY A 61 -1.25 -0.96 -5.85
C GLY A 61 -0.58 -2.11 -6.61
N LEU A 62 0.59 -2.58 -6.17
CA LEU A 62 1.21 -3.81 -6.70
C LEU A 62 0.64 -5.07 -6.06
N MET A 63 0.06 -4.93 -4.88
CA MET A 63 -0.47 -6.03 -4.09
C MET A 63 -1.84 -5.66 -3.55
N LYS A 64 -2.83 -6.54 -3.74
CA LYS A 64 -4.14 -6.36 -3.14
C LYS A 64 -4.05 -6.68 -1.64
N PRO A 65 -4.50 -5.78 -0.74
CA PRO A 65 -4.57 -6.10 0.67
C PRO A 65 -5.64 -7.17 0.93
N SER A 66 -5.50 -7.93 2.02
CA SER A 66 -6.49 -8.95 2.42
C SER A 66 -7.77 -8.31 2.94
N ALA A 67 -7.67 -7.14 3.59
CA ALA A 67 -8.81 -6.31 3.97
C ALA A 67 -8.41 -4.83 4.04
N GLY A 68 -9.42 -3.95 4.06
CA GLY A 68 -9.23 -2.50 4.05
C GLY A 68 -9.20 -1.90 2.65
N GLY A 69 -8.68 -0.68 2.55
CA GLY A 69 -8.65 0.09 1.31
C GLY A 69 -7.40 0.93 1.14
N VAL A 70 -7.04 1.20 -0.11
CA VAL A 70 -6.08 2.22 -0.49
C VAL A 70 -6.73 3.12 -1.54
N GLU A 71 -6.59 4.42 -1.34
CA GLU A 71 -7.02 5.48 -2.23
C GLU A 71 -5.79 6.26 -2.70
N LEU A 72 -5.68 6.45 -4.02
CA LEU A 72 -4.64 7.24 -4.65
C LEU A 72 -5.32 8.30 -5.52
N THR A 73 -4.99 9.57 -5.32
CA THR A 73 -5.59 10.72 -6.02
C THR A 73 -7.13 10.68 -6.03
N GLY A 74 -7.72 10.27 -4.89
CA GLY A 74 -9.18 10.13 -4.72
C GLY A 74 -9.81 8.89 -5.35
N LYS A 75 -9.03 8.02 -5.99
CA LYS A 75 -9.51 6.77 -6.59
C LYS A 75 -9.21 5.57 -5.69
N ARG A 76 -10.26 4.82 -5.32
CA ARG A 76 -10.12 3.62 -4.50
C ARG A 76 -9.59 2.44 -5.30
N MET A 77 -8.30 2.17 -5.15
CA MET A 77 -7.57 1.17 -5.92
C MET A 77 -8.10 -0.26 -5.71
N THR A 78 -8.59 -0.58 -4.51
CA THR A 78 -9.08 -1.93 -4.20
C THR A 78 -10.34 -2.35 -4.96
N ARG A 79 -11.04 -1.41 -5.61
CA ARG A 79 -12.26 -1.64 -6.40
C ARG A 79 -12.01 -1.65 -7.91
N LEU A 80 -10.79 -1.34 -8.34
CA LEU A 80 -10.43 -1.27 -9.74
C LEU A 80 -10.18 -2.67 -10.30
N THR A 81 -10.54 -2.86 -11.57
CA THR A 81 -10.16 -4.02 -12.38
C THR A 81 -8.65 -4.00 -12.66
N GLY A 82 -8.12 -5.13 -13.14
CA GLY A 82 -6.70 -5.24 -13.50
C GLY A 82 -6.25 -4.18 -14.50
N THR A 83 -7.05 -3.94 -15.54
CA THR A 83 -6.76 -2.91 -16.58
C THR A 83 -6.76 -1.50 -16.01
N GLU A 84 -7.74 -1.17 -15.16
CA GLU A 84 -7.80 0.15 -14.51
C GLU A 84 -6.65 0.38 -13.54
N LEU A 85 -6.20 -0.66 -12.82
CA LEU A 85 -5.01 -0.60 -11.97
C LEU A 85 -3.74 -0.37 -12.78
N VAL A 86 -3.62 -0.98 -13.96
CA VAL A 86 -2.47 -0.76 -14.86
C VAL A 86 -2.45 0.70 -15.33
N ASP A 87 -3.56 1.22 -15.85
CA ASP A 87 -3.66 2.61 -16.32
C ASP A 87 -3.36 3.62 -15.19
N LEU A 88 -3.88 3.37 -13.99
CA LEU A 88 -3.61 4.19 -12.82
C LEU A 88 -2.10 4.20 -12.50
N ARG A 89 -1.48 3.02 -12.37
CA ARG A 89 -0.06 2.92 -12.00
C ARG A 89 0.85 3.58 -13.03
N GLN A 90 0.58 3.39 -14.33
CA GLN A 90 1.34 4.03 -15.40
C GLN A 90 1.35 5.56 -15.32
N LYS A 91 0.30 6.17 -14.75
CA LYS A 91 0.16 7.64 -14.66
C LYS A 91 0.58 8.22 -13.31
N THR A 92 0.66 7.40 -12.26
CA THR A 92 0.71 7.92 -10.88
C THR A 92 1.71 7.22 -9.96
N VAL A 93 2.18 6.01 -10.29
CA VAL A 93 3.06 5.24 -9.41
C VAL A 93 4.26 4.70 -10.17
N SER A 94 5.45 5.11 -9.72
CA SER A 94 6.71 4.54 -10.16
C SER A 94 7.34 3.75 -9.02
N PHE A 95 7.85 2.56 -9.32
CA PHE A 95 8.57 1.74 -8.35
C PHE A 95 10.05 1.68 -8.69
N ILE A 96 10.88 1.97 -7.70
CA ILE A 96 12.30 1.66 -7.70
C ILE A 96 12.47 0.54 -6.68
N PHE A 97 12.82 -0.65 -7.16
CA PHE A 97 13.00 -1.81 -6.30
C PHE A 97 14.40 -1.78 -5.67
N GLN A 98 14.53 -2.40 -4.50
CA GLN A 98 15.76 -2.42 -3.72
C GLN A 98 16.88 -3.27 -4.37
N ASP A 99 16.59 -4.03 -5.44
CA ASP A 99 17.61 -4.91 -6.02
C ASP A 99 18.63 -4.18 -6.89
N SER A 100 19.88 -4.59 -6.68
CA SER A 100 21.15 -4.16 -7.26
C SER A 100 21.37 -4.62 -8.69
#